data_AF-A0A521TIY1-F1
#
_entry.id   AF-A0A521TIY1-F1
#
_cell.length_a   1.000
_cell.length_b   1.000
_cell.length_c   1.000
_cell.angle_alpha   90.00
_cell.angle_beta   90.00
_cell.angle_gamma   90.00
#
_symmetry.space_group_name_H-M   'P 1'
#
loop_
_entity.id
_entity.type
_entity.pdbx_description
1 polymer ?
#
loop_
_entity_poly.entity_id
_entity_poly.type
_entity_poly.pdbx_seq_one_letter_code
_entity_poly.pdbx_strand_id
1 'polypeptide(L)'
;MSLLRLSLSLSLSLSLAVASCRPSLPASAPSPAPVPPPAATAPPAVDAGSPAVDAPPADPCAPLLARHRAVIARVSGDNSPWAEPLATFGRCLPTPGGAWAVVVDDAEIDASESQGTSVQGHWSVVHVGADGRAARLTRSDQWISHYLPGIVGAVVHDYDRDGEPELVLLGRASVSEGADRPSGEVFTLRDGAVAPYAHAAGIEPDEARDVDGDGRPDLVTRTPYRANGDDSPSDFTYLMEGPSLVAHSLADGTFSRSDEVAARFAREQCPRRDETAGGAEVSATSVACARLWGVPAATVARVIRARCASPAENESGSPRRRHCGDTRVLLRWAAATPPLTLRQ
;
A
#
# COMPACT_ATOMS: atom_id res chain seq x y z
N MET A 1 -29.44 -24.52 67.95
CA MET A 1 -30.57 -25.10 67.18
C MET A 1 -30.78 -24.20 65.97
N SER A 2 -29.92 -24.30 64.95
CA SER A 2 -30.07 -25.13 63.74
C SER A 2 -31.36 -24.84 62.97
N LEU A 3 -31.21 -24.27 61.76
CA LEU A 3 -31.48 -24.98 60.51
C LEU A 3 -31.06 -24.12 59.30
N LEU A 4 -29.92 -24.50 58.71
CA LEU A 4 -29.43 -24.08 57.40
C LEU A 4 -30.31 -24.72 56.31
N ARG A 5 -30.79 -23.95 55.33
CA ARG A 5 -31.41 -24.48 54.10
C ARG A 5 -30.38 -24.47 52.98
N LEU A 6 -29.87 -25.66 52.62
CA LEU A 6 -29.15 -25.92 51.38
C LEU A 6 -30.19 -26.09 50.25
N SER A 7 -30.06 -25.30 49.19
CA SER A 7 -30.79 -25.50 47.93
C SER A 7 -29.85 -26.19 46.93
N LEU A 8 -30.13 -27.46 46.65
CA LEU A 8 -29.46 -28.27 45.63
C LEU A 8 -30.13 -28.01 44.28
N SER A 9 -29.44 -27.39 43.34
CA SER A 9 -29.91 -27.24 41.95
C SER A 9 -29.44 -28.43 41.12
N LEU A 10 -30.38 -29.29 40.73
CA LEU A 10 -30.16 -30.45 39.87
C LEU A 10 -30.26 -30.00 38.41
N SER A 11 -29.12 -29.89 37.71
CA SER A 11 -29.09 -29.60 36.27
C SER A 11 -29.28 -30.89 35.47
N LEU A 12 -30.43 -31.00 34.81
CA LEU A 12 -30.76 -32.11 33.90
C LEU A 12 -30.19 -31.81 32.51
N SER A 13 -29.13 -32.51 32.11
CA SER A 13 -28.56 -32.40 30.76
C SER A 13 -29.38 -33.22 29.78
N LEU A 14 -30.16 -32.54 28.92
CA LEU A 14 -30.92 -33.15 27.83
C LEU A 14 -30.06 -33.15 26.55
N SER A 15 -29.47 -34.30 26.23
CA SER A 15 -28.75 -34.51 24.97
C SER A 15 -29.73 -34.76 23.83
N LEU A 16 -29.99 -33.75 22.98
CA LEU A 16 -30.66 -33.96 21.69
C LEU A 16 -29.64 -34.49 20.67
N ALA A 17 -29.79 -35.75 20.27
CA ALA A 17 -29.16 -36.29 19.08
C ALA A 17 -29.92 -35.79 17.83
N VAL A 18 -29.33 -34.85 17.09
CA VAL A 18 -29.86 -34.42 15.79
C VAL A 18 -29.37 -35.40 14.73
N ALA A 19 -30.29 -36.22 14.21
CA ALA A 19 -30.05 -37.08 13.08
C ALA A 19 -29.97 -36.23 11.79
N SER A 20 -28.77 -36.13 11.22
CA SER A 20 -28.51 -35.42 9.97
C SER A 20 -29.00 -36.25 8.77
N CYS A 21 -30.21 -35.98 8.28
CA CYS A 21 -30.63 -36.43 6.94
C CYS A 21 -29.90 -35.58 5.88
N ARG A 22 -28.89 -36.16 5.21
CA ARG A 22 -28.30 -35.59 4.00
C ARG A 22 -29.25 -35.84 2.81
N PRO A 23 -29.76 -34.80 2.13
CA PRO A 23 -30.46 -35.00 0.86
C PRO A 23 -29.45 -35.44 -0.21
N SER A 24 -29.74 -36.54 -0.89
CA SER A 24 -29.01 -37.00 -2.07
C SER A 24 -29.15 -35.97 -3.19
N LEU A 25 -28.01 -35.44 -3.66
CA LEU A 25 -27.98 -34.57 -4.84
C LEU A 25 -28.38 -35.36 -6.09
N PRO A 26 -29.20 -34.78 -6.99
CA PRO A 26 -29.52 -35.40 -8.27
C PRO A 26 -28.27 -35.53 -9.14
N ALA A 27 -28.16 -36.66 -9.84
CA ALA A 27 -27.05 -36.97 -10.74
C ALA A 27 -26.89 -35.88 -11.81
N SER A 28 -25.67 -35.38 -11.97
CA SER A 28 -25.31 -34.40 -12.99
C SER A 28 -25.63 -34.94 -14.39
N ALA A 29 -26.33 -34.13 -15.18
CA ALA A 29 -26.58 -34.40 -16.58
C ALA A 29 -25.24 -34.47 -17.36
N PRO A 30 -25.14 -35.33 -18.39
CA PRO A 30 -23.94 -35.46 -19.20
C PRO A 30 -23.66 -34.17 -19.97
N SER A 31 -22.38 -33.76 -19.98
CA SER A 31 -21.89 -32.62 -20.75
C SER A 31 -22.20 -32.80 -22.24
N PRO A 32 -22.70 -31.75 -22.94
CA PRO A 32 -22.87 -31.79 -24.39
C PRO A 32 -21.52 -31.97 -25.09
N ALA A 33 -21.54 -32.74 -26.17
CA ALA A 33 -20.36 -33.00 -26.99
C ALA A 33 -19.80 -31.69 -27.59
N PRO A 34 -18.47 -31.57 -27.73
CA PRO A 34 -17.82 -30.39 -28.29
C PRO A 34 -18.23 -30.18 -29.75
N VAL A 35 -18.64 -28.95 -30.05
CA VAL A 35 -18.94 -28.49 -31.41
C VAL A 35 -17.64 -28.45 -32.22
N PRO A 36 -17.60 -28.99 -33.45
CA PRO A 36 -16.40 -28.95 -34.29
C PRO A 36 -16.06 -27.50 -34.69
N PRO A 37 -14.76 -27.15 -34.76
CA PRO A 37 -14.33 -25.83 -35.15
C PRO A 37 -14.69 -25.52 -36.63
N PRO A 38 -15.05 -24.28 -36.96
CA PRO A 38 -15.32 -23.88 -38.34
C PRO A 38 -14.06 -24.01 -39.20
N ALA A 39 -14.27 -24.39 -40.47
CA ALA A 39 -13.20 -24.56 -41.45
C ALA A 39 -12.43 -23.25 -41.66
N ALA A 40 -11.09 -23.33 -41.55
CA ALA A 40 -10.19 -22.20 -41.75
C ALA A 40 -10.30 -21.65 -43.18
N THR A 41 -10.66 -20.37 -43.30
CA THR A 41 -10.64 -19.64 -44.56
C THR A 41 -9.20 -19.19 -44.82
N ALA A 42 -8.69 -19.43 -46.04
CA ALA A 42 -7.33 -19.05 -46.41
C ALA A 42 -7.15 -17.52 -46.35
N PRO A 43 -6.04 -17.01 -45.80
CA PRO A 43 -5.78 -15.57 -45.73
C PRO A 43 -5.53 -14.99 -47.14
N PRO A 44 -5.97 -13.75 -47.40
CA PRO A 44 -5.66 -13.06 -48.66
C PRO A 44 -4.14 -12.82 -48.78
N ALA A 45 -3.64 -12.91 -50.01
CA ALA A 45 -2.25 -12.63 -50.35
C ALA A 45 -1.89 -11.18 -49.99
N VAL A 46 -0.87 -11.01 -49.15
CA VAL A 46 -0.39 -9.71 -48.68
C VAL A 46 0.61 -9.16 -49.70
N ASP A 47 0.37 -7.92 -50.13
CA ASP A 47 1.20 -7.18 -51.09
C ASP A 47 2.55 -6.81 -50.44
N ALA A 48 3.66 -7.12 -51.13
CA ALA A 48 5.02 -7.12 -50.58
C ALA A 48 5.71 -5.74 -50.63
N GLY A 49 4.98 -4.68 -50.29
CA GLY A 49 5.50 -3.31 -50.21
C GLY A 49 5.68 -2.86 -48.76
N SER A 50 6.58 -3.48 -48.00
CA SER A 50 6.86 -3.03 -46.63
C SER A 50 7.53 -1.64 -46.67
N PRO A 51 6.92 -0.58 -46.11
CA PRO A 51 7.60 0.68 -45.92
C PRO A 51 8.84 0.46 -45.04
N ALA A 52 9.90 1.21 -45.31
CA ALA A 52 11.10 1.18 -44.49
C ALA A 52 10.71 1.39 -43.02
N VAL A 53 11.09 0.44 -42.16
CA VAL A 53 10.91 0.56 -40.72
C VAL A 53 11.89 1.63 -40.28
N ASP A 54 11.38 2.82 -39.97
CA ASP A 54 12.18 3.88 -39.38
C ASP A 54 12.89 3.33 -38.13
N ALA A 55 14.18 3.67 -37.98
CA ALA A 55 14.95 3.27 -36.81
C ALA A 55 14.18 3.68 -35.54
N PRO A 56 14.13 2.83 -34.51
CA PRO A 56 13.42 3.17 -33.29
C PRO A 56 13.93 4.51 -32.75
N PRO A 57 13.05 5.39 -32.26
CA PRO A 57 13.46 6.65 -31.67
C PRO A 57 14.48 6.38 -30.57
N ALA A 58 15.51 7.22 -30.49
CA ALA A 58 16.51 7.12 -29.43
C ALA A 58 15.82 7.18 -28.06
N ASP A 59 16.27 6.37 -27.10
CA ASP A 59 15.77 6.36 -25.72
C ASP A 59 15.87 7.79 -25.13
N PRO A 60 14.74 8.47 -24.86
CA PRO A 60 14.76 9.87 -24.41
C PRO A 60 15.44 10.03 -23.05
N CYS A 61 15.49 8.97 -22.22
CA CYS A 61 16.12 9.02 -20.91
C CYS A 61 17.63 8.76 -20.95
N ALA A 62 18.22 8.32 -22.07
CA ALA A 62 19.60 7.84 -22.10
C ALA A 62 20.65 8.82 -21.52
N PRO A 63 20.63 10.14 -21.84
CA PRO A 63 21.57 11.10 -21.24
C PRO A 63 21.37 11.25 -19.72
N LEU A 64 20.11 11.22 -19.28
CA LEU A 64 19.74 11.34 -17.87
C LEU A 64 20.23 10.13 -17.08
N LEU A 65 20.01 8.91 -17.61
CA LEU A 65 20.45 7.66 -16.98
C LEU A 65 21.97 7.51 -16.98
N ALA A 66 22.68 8.04 -17.98
CA ALA A 66 24.13 8.11 -17.97
C ALA A 66 24.64 8.99 -16.82
N ARG A 67 24.05 10.17 -16.62
CA ARG A 67 24.39 11.06 -15.49
C ARG A 67 24.09 10.40 -14.14
N HIS A 68 22.91 9.81 -13.99
CA HIS A 68 22.52 9.09 -12.77
C HIS A 68 23.53 7.98 -12.41
N ARG A 69 23.88 7.11 -13.37
CA ARG A 69 24.87 6.04 -13.14
C ARG A 69 26.24 6.61 -12.74
N ALA A 70 26.66 7.71 -13.32
CA ALA A 70 27.90 8.39 -12.94
C ALA A 70 27.84 8.99 -11.52
N VAL A 71 26.67 9.40 -11.03
CA VAL A 71 26.47 9.81 -9.62
C VAL A 71 26.60 8.60 -8.70
N ILE A 72 25.86 7.53 -8.99
CA ILE A 72 25.86 6.31 -8.17
C ILE A 72 27.26 5.71 -8.07
N ALA A 73 27.97 5.58 -9.20
CA ALA A 73 29.32 5.02 -9.23
C ALA A 73 30.35 5.77 -8.36
N ARG A 74 30.14 7.05 -8.04
CA ARG A 74 31.03 7.81 -7.14
C ARG A 74 30.83 7.46 -5.65
N VAL A 75 29.62 7.07 -5.27
CA VAL A 75 29.25 6.81 -3.86
C VAL A 75 29.06 5.32 -3.54
N SER A 76 28.95 4.48 -4.57
CA SER A 76 28.62 3.06 -4.44
C SER A 76 29.76 2.13 -4.88
N GLY A 77 31.00 2.38 -4.44
CA GLY A 77 32.16 1.52 -4.77
C GLY A 77 31.90 0.03 -4.46
N ASP A 78 32.79 -0.86 -4.92
CA ASP A 78 32.61 -2.30 -4.80
C ASP A 78 32.29 -2.71 -3.34
N ASN A 79 31.10 -3.28 -3.12
CA ASN A 79 30.53 -3.66 -1.81
C ASN A 79 29.94 -2.54 -0.94
N SER A 80 29.61 -1.37 -1.51
CA SER A 80 28.87 -0.34 -0.77
C SER A 80 27.46 -0.83 -0.40
N PRO A 81 27.03 -0.72 0.87
CA PRO A 81 25.66 -1.10 1.28
C PRO A 81 24.59 -0.23 0.63
N TRP A 82 24.97 0.88 0.00
CA TRP A 82 24.07 1.82 -0.67
C TRP A 82 23.86 1.48 -2.15
N ALA A 83 24.66 0.58 -2.72
CA ALA A 83 24.64 0.28 -4.15
C ALA A 83 23.28 -0.27 -4.60
N GLU A 84 22.72 -1.22 -3.85
CA GLU A 84 21.44 -1.85 -4.19
C GLU A 84 20.26 -0.87 -4.06
N PRO A 85 20.06 -0.15 -2.93
CA PRO A 85 18.97 0.82 -2.86
C PRO A 85 19.09 1.93 -3.89
N LEU A 86 20.28 2.45 -4.16
CA LEU A 86 20.49 3.49 -5.19
C LEU A 86 20.25 2.98 -6.61
N ALA A 87 20.49 1.70 -6.88
CA ALA A 87 20.21 1.07 -8.16
C ALA A 87 18.70 0.89 -8.43
N THR A 88 17.83 1.10 -7.43
CA THR A 88 16.38 1.09 -7.65
C THR A 88 15.88 2.30 -8.43
N PHE A 89 16.65 3.39 -8.41
CA PHE A 89 16.47 4.56 -9.27
C PHE A 89 16.94 4.27 -10.71
N GLY A 90 16.87 5.27 -11.58
CA GLY A 90 17.44 5.18 -12.92
C GLY A 90 16.63 4.32 -13.88
N ARG A 91 15.32 4.22 -13.66
CA ARG A 91 14.38 3.59 -14.59
C ARG A 91 13.80 4.63 -15.55
N CYS A 92 13.60 4.24 -16.80
CA CYS A 92 12.87 5.00 -17.80
C CYS A 92 11.53 4.30 -18.09
N LEU A 93 10.42 5.02 -18.00
CA LEU A 93 9.07 4.51 -18.16
C LEU A 93 8.44 5.24 -19.36
N PRO A 94 8.39 4.62 -20.55
CA PRO A 94 7.92 5.29 -21.75
C PRO A 94 6.42 5.62 -21.65
N THR A 95 6.05 6.77 -22.19
CA THR A 95 4.66 7.24 -22.38
C THR A 95 4.45 7.65 -23.83
N PRO A 96 3.20 7.86 -24.30
CA PRO A 96 2.97 8.42 -25.63
C PRO A 96 3.61 9.81 -25.83
N GLY A 97 3.68 10.63 -24.78
CA GLY A 97 4.24 11.98 -24.79
C GLY A 97 5.76 12.05 -24.55
N GLY A 98 6.40 10.96 -24.13
CA GLY A 98 7.80 10.96 -23.73
C GLY A 98 8.18 9.79 -22.82
N ALA A 99 8.78 10.09 -21.68
CA ALA A 99 9.07 9.11 -20.65
C ALA A 99 9.23 9.73 -19.26
N TRP A 100 8.78 9.00 -18.24
CA TRP A 100 9.09 9.29 -16.85
C TRP A 100 10.42 8.66 -16.42
N ALA A 101 11.15 9.34 -15.54
CA ALA A 101 12.32 8.81 -14.89
C ALA A 101 12.43 9.30 -13.44
N VAL A 102 13.03 8.48 -12.58
CA VAL A 102 13.35 8.86 -11.20
C VAL A 102 14.85 8.68 -11.00
N VAL A 103 15.55 9.75 -10.65
CA VAL A 103 17.02 9.79 -10.72
C VAL A 103 17.63 10.49 -9.52
N VAL A 104 18.78 9.98 -9.10
CA VAL A 104 19.67 10.64 -8.13
C VAL A 104 20.51 11.68 -8.86
N ASP A 105 20.44 12.93 -8.40
CA ASP A 105 21.04 14.10 -9.06
C ASP A 105 22.45 14.39 -8.60
N ASP A 106 22.63 14.23 -7.31
CA ASP A 106 23.86 14.32 -6.56
C ASP A 106 23.80 13.34 -5.39
N ALA A 107 24.97 12.87 -4.99
CA ALA A 107 25.15 12.04 -3.82
C ALA A 107 26.58 12.27 -3.34
N GLU A 108 26.73 12.37 -2.03
CA GLU A 108 27.99 12.61 -1.35
C GLU A 108 28.12 11.67 -0.17
N ILE A 109 29.33 11.19 0.06
CA ILE A 109 29.67 10.39 1.24
C ILE A 109 29.96 11.37 2.39
N ASP A 110 29.20 11.27 3.47
CA ASP A 110 29.48 11.98 4.72
C ASP A 110 30.17 11.04 5.71
N ALA A 111 31.46 11.28 5.93
CA ALA A 111 32.28 10.52 6.87
C ALA A 111 32.34 11.15 8.27
N SER A 112 31.58 12.24 8.51
CA SER A 112 31.61 12.98 9.77
C SER A 112 30.65 12.44 10.83
N GLU A 113 29.77 11.49 10.48
CA GLU A 113 28.84 10.89 11.44
C GLU A 113 29.58 10.00 12.44
N SER A 114 29.29 10.18 13.73
CA SER A 114 29.87 9.38 14.81
C SER A 114 29.52 7.89 14.73
N GLN A 115 28.51 7.52 13.93
CA GLN A 115 28.06 6.14 13.74
C GLN A 115 28.62 5.46 12.47
N GLY A 116 29.48 6.14 11.70
CA GLY A 116 30.11 5.60 10.51
C GLY A 116 29.90 6.47 9.28
N THR A 117 30.06 5.87 8.11
CA THR A 117 29.92 6.57 6.83
C THR A 117 28.46 6.58 6.39
N SER A 118 27.89 7.76 6.16
CA SER A 118 26.58 7.91 5.52
C SER A 118 26.72 8.41 4.08
N VAL A 119 25.63 8.30 3.31
CA VAL A 119 25.51 8.94 2.00
C VAL A 119 24.29 9.84 2.04
N GLN A 120 24.42 11.01 1.46
CA GLN A 120 23.34 11.98 1.35
C GLN A 120 23.27 12.59 -0.04
N GLY A 121 22.11 13.09 -0.43
CA GLY A 121 21.96 13.77 -1.70
C GLY A 121 20.53 14.13 -2.05
N HIS A 122 20.33 14.51 -3.31
CA HIS A 122 19.03 14.85 -3.86
C HIS A 122 18.64 13.89 -4.99
N TRP A 123 17.34 13.73 -5.17
CA TRP A 123 16.77 13.00 -6.28
C TRP A 123 15.61 13.78 -6.88
N SER A 124 15.27 13.45 -8.13
CA SER A 124 14.19 14.09 -8.86
C SER A 124 13.30 13.09 -9.56
N VAL A 125 12.03 13.46 -9.68
CA VAL A 125 11.12 12.92 -10.68
C VAL A 125 11.24 13.80 -11.92
N VAL A 126 11.45 13.17 -13.08
CA VAL A 126 11.71 13.83 -14.35
C VAL A 126 10.76 13.28 -15.40
N HIS A 127 10.17 14.15 -16.21
CA HIS A 127 9.51 13.77 -17.45
C HIS A 127 10.32 14.31 -18.62
N VAL A 128 10.70 13.45 -19.56
CA VAL A 128 11.39 13.82 -20.79
C VAL A 128 10.41 13.69 -21.95
N GLY A 129 10.00 14.82 -22.53
CA GLY A 129 9.10 14.82 -23.67
C GLY A 129 9.73 14.19 -24.92
N ALA A 130 8.91 13.83 -25.90
CA ALA A 130 9.35 13.26 -27.18
C ALA A 130 10.32 14.17 -27.96
N ASP A 131 10.33 15.47 -27.69
CA ASP A 131 11.26 16.46 -28.25
C ASP A 131 12.60 16.58 -27.48
N GLY A 132 12.78 15.79 -26.43
CA GLY A 132 13.96 15.77 -25.56
C GLY A 132 13.98 16.86 -24.48
N ARG A 133 12.96 17.73 -24.38
CA ARG A 133 12.86 18.69 -23.27
C ARG A 133 12.46 17.96 -21.99
N ALA A 134 13.09 18.33 -20.88
CA ALA A 134 12.83 17.71 -19.58
C ALA A 134 12.15 18.68 -18.60
N ALA A 135 11.07 18.23 -17.99
CA ALA A 135 10.44 18.84 -16.82
C ALA A 135 10.88 18.07 -15.56
N ARG A 136 11.05 18.76 -14.44
CA ARG A 136 11.69 18.19 -13.25
C ARG A 136 11.08 18.71 -11.97
N LEU A 137 10.89 17.79 -11.03
CA LEU A 137 10.58 18.07 -9.63
C LEU A 137 11.70 17.48 -8.76
N THR A 138 12.56 18.35 -8.23
CA THR A 138 13.61 17.95 -7.28
C THR A 138 13.03 17.87 -5.88
N ARG A 139 13.34 16.76 -5.21
CA ARG A 139 12.92 16.49 -3.84
C ARG A 139 13.89 17.18 -2.90
N SER A 140 13.35 18.11 -2.12
CA SER A 140 14.13 18.97 -1.21
C SER A 140 14.49 18.27 0.10
N ASP A 141 13.86 17.13 0.39
CA ASP A 141 14.26 16.25 1.47
C ASP A 141 15.58 15.58 1.10
N GLN A 142 16.67 16.15 1.62
CA GLN A 142 17.95 15.49 1.66
C GLN A 142 17.76 14.14 2.34
N TRP A 143 18.02 13.06 1.62
CA TRP A 143 18.10 11.75 2.26
C TRP A 143 19.48 11.61 2.88
N ILE A 144 19.56 10.90 4.00
CA ILE A 144 20.79 10.36 4.57
C ILE A 144 20.66 8.84 4.54
N SER A 145 21.75 8.11 4.56
CA SER A 145 21.73 6.66 4.30
C SER A 145 20.89 5.86 5.29
N HIS A 146 20.69 6.38 6.50
CA HIS A 146 19.76 5.82 7.51
C HIS A 146 18.28 5.98 7.15
N TYR A 147 17.96 6.68 6.06
CA TYR A 147 16.62 6.97 5.53
C TYR A 147 16.61 6.88 3.99
N LEU A 148 17.53 6.11 3.39
CA LEU A 148 17.68 6.05 1.95
C LEU A 148 16.36 5.58 1.30
N PRO A 149 15.68 6.44 0.53
CA PRO A 149 14.47 6.02 -0.18
C PRO A 149 14.86 5.00 -1.24
N GLY A 150 14.32 3.80 -1.19
CA GLY A 150 14.35 2.82 -2.27
C GLY A 150 13.07 2.91 -3.09
N ILE A 151 13.16 2.92 -4.41
CA ILE A 151 12.00 2.83 -5.30
C ILE A 151 11.62 1.36 -5.48
N VAL A 152 10.51 0.95 -4.87
CA VAL A 152 10.06 -0.44 -4.91
C VAL A 152 9.10 -0.72 -6.06
N GLY A 153 8.50 0.32 -6.65
CA GLY A 153 7.60 0.20 -7.78
C GLY A 153 7.33 1.52 -8.49
N ALA A 154 6.95 1.43 -9.75
CA ALA A 154 6.49 2.57 -10.52
C ALA A 154 5.47 2.10 -11.57
N VAL A 155 4.36 2.83 -11.70
CA VAL A 155 3.29 2.56 -12.66
C VAL A 155 2.95 3.84 -13.40
N VAL A 156 2.77 3.75 -14.72
CA VAL A 156 2.31 4.88 -15.55
C VAL A 156 0.90 4.61 -16.04
N HIS A 157 0.00 5.58 -15.89
CA HIS A 157 -1.38 5.48 -16.37
C HIS A 157 -1.97 6.87 -16.57
N ASP A 158 -2.74 7.06 -17.64
CA ASP A 158 -3.45 8.30 -17.95
C ASP A 158 -4.80 8.30 -17.21
N TYR A 159 -4.82 8.85 -15.99
CA TYR A 159 -5.99 8.79 -15.13
C TYR A 159 -7.10 9.72 -15.62
N ASP A 160 -6.75 10.94 -16.04
CA ASP A 160 -7.69 12.00 -16.42
C ASP A 160 -7.95 12.12 -17.93
N ARG A 161 -7.29 11.29 -18.74
CA ARG A 161 -7.46 11.18 -20.20
C ARG A 161 -7.03 12.42 -20.96
N ASP A 162 -6.03 13.13 -20.45
CA ASP A 162 -5.43 14.26 -21.14
C ASP A 162 -4.37 13.84 -22.18
N GLY A 163 -4.03 12.55 -22.22
CA GLY A 163 -3.07 11.95 -23.15
C GLY A 163 -1.63 11.91 -22.61
N GLU A 164 -1.38 12.44 -21.41
CA GLU A 164 -0.09 12.39 -20.72
C GLU A 164 -0.20 11.57 -19.43
N PRO A 165 0.25 10.30 -19.43
CA PRO A 165 0.13 9.43 -18.27
C PRO A 165 0.76 10.00 -16.99
N GLU A 166 0.04 9.94 -15.87
CA GLU A 166 0.61 10.12 -14.53
C GLU A 166 1.60 9.01 -14.19
N LEU A 167 2.53 9.34 -13.29
CA LEU A 167 3.43 8.40 -12.62
C LEU A 167 2.97 8.14 -11.19
N VAL A 168 2.60 6.90 -10.87
CA VAL A 168 2.55 6.41 -9.48
C VAL A 168 3.93 5.92 -9.10
N LEU A 169 4.54 6.54 -8.09
CA LEU A 169 5.84 6.16 -7.57
C LEU A 169 5.68 5.54 -6.18
N LEU A 170 6.18 4.32 -6.01
CA LEU A 170 6.15 3.58 -4.74
C LEU A 170 7.57 3.48 -4.20
N GLY A 171 7.76 4.00 -3.00
CA GLY A 171 9.01 4.03 -2.28
C GLY A 171 8.95 3.31 -0.94
N ARG A 172 10.13 3.02 -0.40
CA ARG A 172 10.32 2.55 0.97
C ARG A 172 11.64 3.12 1.48
N ALA A 173 11.59 3.86 2.58
CA ALA A 173 12.80 4.25 3.31
C ALA A 173 13.00 3.29 4.48
N SER A 174 14.14 2.62 4.52
CA SER A 174 14.53 1.85 5.71
C SER A 174 15.12 2.80 6.75
N VAL A 175 14.70 2.64 8.00
CA VAL A 175 15.16 3.46 9.13
C VAL A 175 16.04 2.60 10.02
N SER A 176 17.27 3.04 10.30
CA SER A 176 18.11 2.37 11.28
C SER A 176 17.39 2.32 12.63
N GLU A 177 17.16 1.11 13.14
CA GLU A 177 16.46 0.86 14.41
C GLU A 177 15.01 1.37 14.46
N GLY A 178 14.40 1.64 13.30
CA GLY A 178 13.00 2.03 13.17
C GLY A 178 12.26 1.13 12.20
N ALA A 179 10.96 1.33 12.10
CA ALA A 179 10.21 0.68 11.04
C ALA A 179 10.47 1.34 9.68
N ASP A 180 10.49 0.49 8.66
CA ASP A 180 10.43 0.92 7.27
C ASP A 180 9.26 1.90 7.07
N ARG A 181 9.53 2.97 6.33
CA ARG A 181 8.53 3.98 5.96
C ARG A 181 8.17 3.79 4.50
N PRO A 182 7.09 3.06 4.20
CA PRO A 182 6.54 3.08 2.84
C PRO A 182 6.15 4.51 2.50
N SER A 183 6.44 4.91 1.27
CA SER A 183 6.03 6.19 0.70
C SER A 183 5.41 5.93 -0.66
N GLY A 184 4.40 6.71 -1.00
CA GLY A 184 3.76 6.63 -2.29
C GLY A 184 3.27 7.99 -2.71
N GLU A 185 3.50 8.34 -3.96
CA GLU A 185 3.08 9.61 -4.52
C GLU A 185 2.65 9.42 -5.97
N VAL A 186 1.75 10.28 -6.43
CA VAL A 186 1.33 10.33 -7.83
C VAL A 186 1.74 11.67 -8.41
N PHE A 187 2.38 11.65 -9.56
CA PHE A 187 2.88 12.83 -10.27
C PHE A 187 2.21 12.94 -11.63
N THR A 188 1.99 14.18 -12.07
CA THR A 188 1.46 14.51 -13.40
C THR A 188 2.40 15.52 -14.07
N LEU A 189 2.38 15.57 -15.40
CA LEU A 189 3.01 16.62 -16.18
C LEU A 189 1.94 17.59 -16.63
N ARG A 190 1.91 18.78 -16.03
CA ARG A 190 0.93 19.80 -16.38
C ARG A 190 1.61 21.11 -16.73
N ASP A 191 1.21 21.70 -17.85
CA ASP A 191 1.77 22.97 -18.34
C ASP A 191 3.32 22.94 -18.47
N GLY A 192 3.87 21.77 -18.83
CA GLY A 192 5.31 21.56 -18.97
C GLY A 192 6.08 21.45 -17.64
N ALA A 193 5.38 21.26 -16.51
CA ALA A 193 5.97 21.09 -15.19
C ALA A 193 5.55 19.76 -14.56
N VAL A 194 6.48 19.09 -13.88
CA VAL A 194 6.17 17.94 -13.04
C VAL A 194 5.62 18.44 -11.71
N ALA A 195 4.44 17.95 -11.32
CA ALA A 195 3.79 18.32 -10.08
C ALA A 195 3.09 17.12 -9.42
N PRO A 196 2.81 17.16 -8.10
CA PRO A 196 1.92 16.19 -7.48
C PRO A 196 0.53 16.21 -8.15
N TYR A 197 -0.01 15.03 -8.41
CA TYR A 197 -1.33 14.89 -9.02
C TYR A 197 -2.43 15.25 -8.01
N ALA A 198 -3.11 16.37 -8.26
CA ALA A 198 -4.02 16.97 -7.28
C ALA A 198 -5.17 16.04 -6.87
N HIS A 199 -5.64 15.18 -7.78
CA HIS A 199 -6.71 14.22 -7.49
C HIS A 199 -6.28 13.09 -6.55
N ALA A 200 -4.98 12.85 -6.39
CA ALA A 200 -4.42 11.91 -5.42
C ALA A 200 -4.03 12.56 -4.07
N ALA A 201 -4.37 13.83 -3.83
CA ALA A 201 -3.99 14.53 -2.62
C ALA A 201 -4.47 13.82 -1.34
N GLY A 202 -3.54 13.56 -0.41
CA GLY A 202 -3.81 12.85 0.84
C GLY A 202 -4.02 11.34 0.69
N ILE A 203 -3.65 10.77 -0.46
CA ILE A 203 -3.52 9.33 -0.67
C ILE A 203 -2.04 9.01 -0.67
N GLU A 204 -1.63 8.08 0.19
CA GLU A 204 -0.26 7.55 0.25
C GLU A 204 -0.31 6.10 -0.25
N PRO A 205 -0.15 5.85 -1.56
CA PRO A 205 -0.25 4.50 -2.11
C PRO A 205 0.88 3.60 -1.64
N ASP A 206 0.54 2.36 -1.32
CA ASP A 206 1.47 1.27 -1.06
C ASP A 206 1.66 0.37 -2.28
N GLU A 207 0.65 0.38 -3.15
CA GLU A 207 0.54 -0.45 -4.34
C GLU A 207 -0.41 0.25 -5.32
N ALA A 208 -0.17 0.03 -6.63
CA ALA A 208 -1.10 0.40 -7.69
C ALA A 208 -1.49 -0.86 -8.46
N ARG A 209 -2.79 -1.20 -8.45
CA ARG A 209 -3.33 -2.37 -9.17
C ARG A 209 -4.79 -2.18 -9.52
N ASP A 210 -5.21 -2.76 -10.63
CA ASP A 210 -6.62 -2.79 -11.05
C ASP A 210 -7.40 -3.76 -10.13
N VAL A 211 -8.23 -3.22 -9.24
CA VAL A 211 -8.95 -4.02 -8.22
C VAL A 211 -10.28 -4.57 -8.75
N ASP A 212 -10.89 -3.93 -9.74
CA ASP A 212 -12.20 -4.31 -10.26
C ASP A 212 -12.20 -4.84 -11.71
N GLY A 213 -11.05 -4.83 -12.37
CA GLY A 213 -10.84 -5.39 -13.70
C GLY A 213 -11.18 -4.44 -14.84
N ASP A 214 -11.27 -3.13 -14.60
CA ASP A 214 -11.62 -2.13 -15.61
C ASP A 214 -10.42 -1.67 -16.48
N GLY A 215 -9.22 -2.17 -16.19
CA GLY A 215 -7.97 -1.83 -16.86
C GLY A 215 -7.29 -0.56 -16.33
N ARG A 216 -7.80 0.04 -15.25
CA ARG A 216 -7.28 1.26 -14.63
C ARG A 216 -6.72 0.95 -13.25
N PRO A 217 -5.44 1.21 -12.97
CA PRO A 217 -4.87 0.87 -11.67
C PRO A 217 -5.50 1.70 -10.53
N ASP A 218 -5.98 1.04 -9.50
CA ASP A 218 -6.41 1.69 -8.26
C ASP A 218 -5.25 1.86 -7.29
N LEU A 219 -5.37 2.83 -6.38
CA LEU A 219 -4.36 3.09 -5.37
C LEU A 219 -4.72 2.37 -4.07
N VAL A 220 -3.96 1.32 -3.74
CA VAL A 220 -4.07 0.66 -2.43
C VAL A 220 -3.30 1.48 -1.42
N THR A 221 -3.92 1.83 -0.30
CA THR A 221 -3.35 2.70 0.74
C THR A 221 -3.73 2.19 2.13
N ARG A 222 -3.02 2.65 3.17
CA ARG A 222 -3.44 2.44 4.57
C ARG A 222 -3.92 3.71 5.25
N THR A 223 -3.97 4.85 4.56
CA THR A 223 -4.43 6.13 5.13
C THR A 223 -5.94 6.07 5.44
N PRO A 224 -6.41 6.54 6.62
CA PRO A 224 -5.66 7.27 7.67
C PRO A 224 -5.09 6.37 8.79
N TYR A 225 -5.11 5.06 8.61
CA TYR A 225 -4.69 4.06 9.60
C TYR A 225 -3.25 3.61 9.40
N ARG A 226 -2.35 4.56 9.18
CA ARG A 226 -0.90 4.37 9.26
C ARG A 226 -0.30 5.45 10.14
N ALA A 227 0.60 5.04 11.02
CA ALA A 227 1.37 5.96 11.85
C ALA A 227 2.56 5.26 12.49
N ASN A 228 3.58 6.03 12.86
CA ASN A 228 4.59 5.55 13.80
C ASN A 228 3.97 5.48 15.21
N GLY A 229 4.16 4.35 15.87
CA GLY A 229 3.97 4.19 17.31
C GLY A 229 5.32 4.21 18.01
N ASP A 230 5.32 4.61 19.28
CA ASP A 230 6.52 4.66 20.09
C ASP A 230 6.55 3.46 21.05
N ASP A 231 7.67 2.74 21.10
CA ASP A 231 7.96 1.79 22.17
C ASP A 231 8.71 2.50 23.29
N SER A 232 7.93 3.15 24.17
CA SER A 232 8.43 4.05 25.22
C SER A 232 9.61 3.54 26.09
N PRO A 233 9.85 2.24 26.32
CA PRO A 233 11.04 1.77 27.04
C PRO A 233 12.33 1.73 26.20
N SER A 234 12.22 1.68 24.87
CA SER A 234 13.36 1.45 23.97
C SER A 234 13.70 2.66 23.09
N ASP A 235 12.88 3.72 23.13
CA ASP A 235 12.96 4.89 22.23
C ASP A 235 12.87 4.53 20.73
N PHE A 236 12.54 3.28 20.39
CA PHE A 236 12.33 2.85 19.02
C PHE A 236 10.92 3.19 18.55
N THR A 237 10.82 3.54 17.27
CA THR A 237 9.55 3.72 16.59
C THR A 237 9.24 2.50 15.75
N TYR A 238 7.97 2.09 15.72
CA TYR A 238 7.50 1.02 14.84
C TYR A 238 6.29 1.50 14.05
N LEU A 239 6.10 0.91 12.87
CA LEU A 239 4.99 1.27 12.00
C LEU A 239 3.75 0.51 12.48
N MET A 240 2.75 1.26 12.90
CA MET A 240 1.41 0.74 13.14
C MET A 240 0.61 0.86 11.86
N GLU A 241 0.06 -0.26 11.40
CA GLU A 241 -0.71 -0.37 10.17
C GLU A 241 -2.09 -0.97 10.43
N GLY A 242 -3.12 -0.30 9.93
CA GLY A 242 -4.48 -0.82 9.83
C GLY A 242 -4.67 -1.73 8.59
N PRO A 243 -5.92 -2.07 8.25
CA PRO A 243 -6.21 -2.80 7.02
C PRO A 243 -5.81 -1.97 5.80
N SER A 244 -5.44 -2.65 4.72
CA SER A 244 -5.35 -1.99 3.41
C SER A 244 -6.73 -1.46 3.00
N LEU A 245 -6.75 -0.33 2.33
CA LEU A 245 -7.91 0.30 1.73
C LEU A 245 -7.59 0.59 0.27
N VAL A 246 -8.59 0.88 -0.54
CA VAL A 246 -8.39 1.26 -1.93
C VAL A 246 -9.04 2.62 -2.18
N ALA A 247 -8.33 3.46 -2.93
CA ALA A 247 -8.89 4.62 -3.59
C ALA A 247 -9.10 4.21 -5.06
N HIS A 248 -10.35 3.87 -5.38
CA HIS A 248 -10.77 3.40 -6.68
C HIS A 248 -10.70 4.55 -7.69
N SER A 249 -9.94 4.33 -8.76
CA SER A 249 -9.75 5.30 -9.82
C SER A 249 -11.05 5.46 -10.61
N LEU A 250 -11.47 6.69 -10.88
CA LEU A 250 -12.70 6.99 -11.63
C LEU A 250 -12.37 7.55 -13.01
N ALA A 251 -13.25 7.32 -13.99
CA ALA A 251 -13.04 7.68 -15.39
C ALA A 251 -12.78 9.19 -15.67
N ASP A 252 -13.00 10.06 -14.67
CA ASP A 252 -12.75 11.50 -14.71
C ASP A 252 -11.39 11.90 -14.09
N GLY A 253 -10.53 10.92 -13.82
CA GLY A 253 -9.22 11.12 -13.19
C GLY A 253 -9.23 11.21 -11.68
N THR A 254 -10.41 11.25 -11.04
CA THR A 254 -10.51 11.32 -9.58
C THR A 254 -10.36 9.94 -8.92
N PHE A 255 -10.17 9.93 -7.60
CA PHE A 255 -10.18 8.69 -6.80
C PHE A 255 -11.28 8.72 -5.74
N SER A 256 -12.09 7.67 -5.71
CA SER A 256 -13.14 7.47 -4.72
C SER A 256 -12.67 6.47 -3.65
N ARG A 257 -12.85 6.85 -2.38
CA ARG A 257 -12.51 5.99 -1.22
C ARG A 257 -13.75 5.42 -0.55
N SER A 258 -14.91 5.52 -1.18
CA SER A 258 -16.20 5.25 -0.53
C SER A 258 -17.29 4.68 -1.43
N ASP A 259 -16.99 4.43 -2.71
CA ASP A 259 -17.92 3.72 -3.59
C ASP A 259 -17.97 2.21 -3.29
N GLU A 260 -18.68 1.47 -4.14
CA GLU A 260 -18.89 0.04 -3.97
C GLU A 260 -17.60 -0.78 -4.14
N VAL A 261 -16.65 -0.35 -4.99
CA VAL A 261 -15.36 -1.03 -5.16
C VAL A 261 -14.55 -0.87 -3.87
N ALA A 262 -14.46 0.36 -3.35
CA ALA A 262 -13.79 0.63 -2.09
C ALA A 262 -14.44 -0.09 -0.90
N ALA A 263 -15.78 -0.12 -0.84
CA ALA A 263 -16.51 -0.84 0.21
C ALA A 263 -16.33 -2.36 0.12
N ARG A 264 -16.33 -2.94 -1.09
CA ARG A 264 -16.07 -4.37 -1.31
C ARG A 264 -14.66 -4.74 -0.84
N PHE A 265 -13.66 -3.98 -1.28
CA PHE A 265 -12.28 -4.19 -0.85
C PHE A 265 -12.14 -4.11 0.67
N ALA A 266 -12.72 -3.09 1.30
CA ALA A 266 -12.68 -2.94 2.75
C ALA A 266 -13.40 -4.07 3.51
N ARG A 267 -14.48 -4.66 2.97
CA ARG A 267 -15.14 -5.85 3.56
C ARG A 267 -14.25 -7.08 3.51
N GLU A 268 -13.43 -7.25 2.47
CA GLU A 268 -12.47 -8.36 2.40
C GLU A 268 -11.39 -8.22 3.47
N GLN A 269 -10.92 -6.99 3.73
CA GLN A 269 -9.93 -6.71 4.78
C GLN A 269 -10.53 -6.73 6.19
N CYS A 270 -11.84 -6.48 6.32
CA CYS A 270 -12.57 -6.43 7.58
C CYS A 270 -13.84 -7.33 7.53
N PRO A 271 -13.70 -8.65 7.44
CA PRO A 271 -14.80 -9.57 7.11
C PRO A 271 -15.90 -9.65 8.18
N ARG A 272 -15.58 -9.30 9.43
CA ARG A 272 -16.49 -9.46 10.57
C ARG A 272 -16.69 -8.17 11.33
N ARG A 273 -17.95 -7.88 11.62
CA ARG A 273 -18.35 -6.75 12.47
C ARG A 273 -18.10 -7.02 13.95
N ASP A 274 -18.18 -8.27 14.41
CA ASP A 274 -18.02 -8.65 15.82
C ASP A 274 -16.54 -8.79 16.25
N GLU A 275 -15.62 -8.94 15.30
CA GLU A 275 -14.17 -8.84 15.55
C GLU A 275 -13.70 -7.41 15.85
N THR A 276 -14.61 -6.44 15.82
CA THR A 276 -14.31 -5.02 15.99
C THR A 276 -14.18 -4.61 17.45
N ALA A 277 -12.98 -4.18 17.87
CA ALA A 277 -12.58 -3.74 19.22
C ALA A 277 -12.89 -4.68 20.42
N GLY A 278 -13.97 -5.45 20.40
CA GLY A 278 -14.43 -6.37 21.45
C GLY A 278 -13.91 -7.81 21.32
N GLY A 279 -13.30 -8.19 20.20
CA GLY A 279 -12.61 -9.48 20.02
C GLY A 279 -11.42 -9.65 20.97
N ALA A 280 -10.88 -10.85 21.20
CA ALA A 280 -9.95 -11.13 22.31
C ALA A 280 -8.69 -10.22 22.41
N GLU A 281 -8.28 -9.58 21.31
CA GLU A 281 -7.10 -8.73 21.22
C GLU A 281 -7.43 -7.37 20.58
N VAL A 282 -6.88 -6.27 21.14
CA VAL A 282 -6.99 -4.93 20.56
C VAL A 282 -5.73 -4.68 19.73
N SER A 283 -5.89 -4.68 18.41
CA SER A 283 -4.84 -4.37 17.44
C SER A 283 -5.18 -3.12 16.61
N ALA A 284 -4.19 -2.56 15.94
CA ALA A 284 -4.33 -1.48 14.96
C ALA A 284 -5.41 -1.79 13.90
N THR A 285 -5.36 -2.98 13.30
CA THR A 285 -6.37 -3.47 12.35
C THR A 285 -7.77 -3.56 12.97
N SER A 286 -7.90 -4.11 14.18
CA SER A 286 -9.22 -4.27 14.83
C SER A 286 -9.88 -2.91 15.14
N VAL A 287 -9.10 -1.89 15.48
CA VAL A 287 -9.57 -0.53 15.75
C VAL A 287 -10.05 0.13 14.47
N ALA A 288 -9.26 0.05 13.40
CA ALA A 288 -9.62 0.59 12.09
C ALA A 288 -10.87 -0.11 11.51
N CYS A 289 -10.92 -1.44 11.52
CA CYS A 289 -12.10 -2.21 11.09
C CYS A 289 -13.35 -1.85 11.91
N ALA A 290 -13.23 -1.59 13.23
CA ALA A 290 -14.36 -1.13 14.04
C ALA A 290 -14.94 0.19 13.52
N ARG A 291 -14.06 1.14 13.18
CA ARG A 291 -14.47 2.43 12.66
C ARG A 291 -15.09 2.30 11.26
N LEU A 292 -14.52 1.45 10.40
CA LEU A 292 -15.08 1.15 9.08
C LEU A 292 -16.48 0.51 9.18
N TRP A 293 -16.73 -0.36 10.16
CA TRP A 293 -18.07 -0.92 10.45
C TRP A 293 -19.02 0.04 11.19
N GLY A 294 -18.65 1.32 11.33
CA GLY A 294 -19.48 2.35 11.93
C GLY A 294 -19.60 2.28 13.46
N VAL A 295 -18.74 1.53 14.16
CA VAL A 295 -18.72 1.54 15.63
C VAL A 295 -18.30 2.94 16.11
N PRO A 296 -19.08 3.60 17.00
CA PRO A 296 -18.78 4.97 17.42
C PRO A 296 -17.38 5.11 18.04
N ALA A 297 -16.69 6.21 17.73
CA ALA A 297 -15.35 6.53 18.22
C ALA A 297 -15.22 6.38 19.75
N ALA A 298 -16.21 6.89 20.50
CA ALA A 298 -16.25 6.79 21.96
C ALA A 298 -16.32 5.34 22.46
N THR A 299 -17.04 4.47 21.75
CA THR A 299 -17.12 3.04 22.08
C THR A 299 -15.78 2.36 21.85
N VAL A 300 -15.14 2.58 20.70
CA VAL A 300 -13.81 2.02 20.38
C VAL A 300 -12.77 2.50 21.40
N ALA A 301 -12.75 3.81 21.69
CA ALA A 301 -11.84 4.39 22.67
C ALA A 301 -12.03 3.84 24.09
N ARG A 302 -13.28 3.58 24.52
CA ARG A 302 -13.56 2.93 25.81
C ARG A 302 -12.97 1.53 25.87
N VAL A 303 -13.08 0.75 24.79
CA VAL A 303 -12.53 -0.61 24.74
C VAL A 303 -11.00 -0.60 24.74
N ILE A 304 -10.37 0.28 23.96
CA ILE A 304 -8.91 0.49 23.98
C ILE A 304 -8.46 0.78 25.41
N ARG A 305 -9.05 1.77 26.08
CA ARG A 305 -8.67 2.12 27.47
C ARG A 305 -8.88 0.95 28.42
N ALA A 306 -10.02 0.27 28.36
CA ALA A 306 -10.32 -0.83 29.27
C ALA A 306 -9.34 -2.01 29.13
N ARG A 307 -8.82 -2.25 27.93
CA ARG A 307 -7.99 -3.44 27.63
C ARG A 307 -6.50 -3.17 27.60
N CYS A 308 -6.11 -1.93 27.31
CA CYS A 308 -4.71 -1.52 27.19
C CYS A 308 -4.20 -0.76 28.43
N ALA A 309 -5.07 -0.43 29.40
CA ALA A 309 -4.65 0.24 30.65
C ALA A 309 -3.94 -0.67 31.67
N SER A 310 -4.01 -1.99 31.52
CA SER A 310 -3.47 -2.92 32.51
C SER A 310 -2.08 -3.43 32.11
N PRO A 311 -1.01 -3.17 32.88
CA PRO A 311 0.14 -4.06 32.86
C PRO A 311 -0.36 -5.41 33.34
N ALA A 312 -0.43 -6.39 32.44
CA ALA A 312 -0.67 -7.76 32.87
C ALA A 312 0.58 -8.23 33.63
N GLU A 313 0.52 -8.22 34.96
CA GLU A 313 1.39 -9.03 35.78
C GLU A 313 1.07 -10.50 35.48
N ASN A 314 2.05 -11.25 34.99
CA ASN A 314 1.91 -12.70 34.90
C ASN A 314 2.48 -13.34 36.15
N GLU A 315 1.95 -14.51 36.52
CA GLU A 315 2.43 -15.37 37.62
C GLU A 315 3.91 -15.79 37.49
N SER A 316 4.55 -15.54 36.34
CA SER A 316 5.98 -15.80 36.10
C SER A 316 6.91 -14.62 36.43
N GLY A 317 6.40 -13.51 36.98
CA GLY A 317 7.22 -12.33 37.32
C GLY A 317 7.75 -11.54 36.12
N SER A 318 7.57 -12.06 34.90
CA SER A 318 7.86 -11.35 33.65
C SER A 318 6.56 -10.77 33.08
N PRO A 319 6.35 -9.45 33.12
CA PRO A 319 5.16 -8.84 32.55
C PRO A 319 5.16 -9.02 31.04
N ARG A 320 4.41 -10.00 30.52
CA ARG A 320 3.99 -9.96 29.12
C ARG A 320 2.88 -8.93 29.06
N ARG A 321 3.26 -7.67 28.88
CA ARG A 321 2.31 -6.62 28.51
C ARG A 321 1.49 -7.15 27.34
N ARG A 322 0.15 -7.17 27.45
CA ARG A 322 -0.72 -7.31 26.28
C ARG A 322 -0.37 -6.12 25.38
N HIS A 323 0.44 -6.36 24.35
CA HIS A 323 0.96 -5.30 23.52
C HIS A 323 -0.16 -4.83 22.59
N CYS A 324 -0.97 -3.86 23.07
CA CYS A 324 -1.85 -3.09 22.19
C CYS A 324 -1.07 -2.17 21.23
N GLY A 325 0.27 -2.15 21.32
CA GLY A 325 1.09 -1.11 20.72
C GLY A 325 0.82 0.25 21.36
N ASP A 326 1.04 1.31 20.59
CA ASP A 326 0.96 2.68 21.06
C ASP A 326 -0.51 3.08 21.21
N THR A 327 -0.96 3.12 22.46
CA THR A 327 -2.34 3.44 22.80
C THR A 327 -2.73 4.85 22.34
N ARG A 328 -1.78 5.80 22.22
CA ARG A 328 -2.08 7.15 21.70
C ARG A 328 -2.42 7.08 20.22
N VAL A 329 -1.70 6.28 19.44
CA VAL A 329 -2.00 6.04 18.02
C VAL A 329 -3.37 5.39 17.86
N LEU A 330 -3.66 4.33 18.63
CA LEU A 330 -4.97 3.66 18.58
C LEU A 330 -6.12 4.61 18.94
N LEU A 331 -5.96 5.45 19.95
CA LEU A 331 -6.98 6.43 20.35
C LEU A 331 -7.18 7.52 19.27
N ARG A 332 -6.11 7.95 18.60
CA ARG A 332 -6.19 8.86 17.45
C ARG A 332 -6.96 8.22 16.30
N TRP A 333 -6.68 6.96 15.97
CA TRP A 333 -7.41 6.23 14.93
C TRP A 333 -8.87 5.97 15.29
N ALA A 334 -9.17 5.69 16.56
CA ALA A 334 -10.55 5.61 17.03
C ALA A 334 -11.32 6.92 16.82
N ALA A 335 -10.66 8.07 16.94
CA ALA A 335 -11.25 9.39 16.71
C ALA A 335 -11.30 9.79 15.23
N ALA A 336 -10.52 9.15 14.36
CA ALA A 336 -10.50 9.46 12.94
C ALA A 336 -11.86 9.24 12.28
N THR A 337 -12.17 10.09 11.31
CA THR A 337 -13.30 9.89 10.40
C THR A 337 -12.90 8.81 9.38
N PRO A 338 -13.58 7.65 9.35
CA PRO A 338 -13.26 6.63 8.37
C PRO A 338 -13.59 7.14 6.96
N PRO A 339 -12.81 6.76 5.93
CA PRO A 339 -13.06 7.21 4.55
C PRO A 339 -14.38 6.66 3.98
N LEU A 340 -14.90 5.59 4.57
CA LEU A 340 -16.17 4.96 4.23
C LEU A 340 -16.81 4.33 5.47
N THR A 341 -18.10 4.00 5.39
CA THR A 341 -18.79 3.18 6.41
C THR A 341 -19.40 1.95 5.74
N LEU A 342 -18.98 0.77 6.20
CA LEU A 342 -19.46 -0.52 5.74
C LEU A 342 -20.90 -0.74 6.19
N ARG A 343 -21.77 -1.08 5.23
CA ARG A 343 -23.13 -1.52 5.47
C ARG A 343 -23.19 -3.04 5.50
N GLN A 344 -24.11 -3.56 6.31
CA GLN A 344 -24.46 -4.98 6.34
C GLN A 344 -25.24 -5.38 5.10
#